data_AF-A0A6F9D8Q1-F1
#
_entry.id   AF-A0A6F9D8Q1-F1
#
_cell.length_a   1.000
_cell.length_b   1.000
_cell.length_c   1.000
_cell.angle_alpha   90.00
_cell.angle_beta   90.00
_cell.angle_gamma   90.00
#
_symmetry.space_group_name_H-M   'P 1'
#
loop_
_entity.id
_entity.type
_entity.pdbx_description
1 polymer ?
#
loop_
_entity_poly.entity_id
_entity_poly.type
_entity_poly.pdbx_seq_one_letter_code
_entity_poly.pdbx_strand_id
1 'polypeptide(L)'
;MGFDTSRSNVAYNDLVIVFMGHDSMLPVTVKQGEITQTKFGALKHNELVGHEFGAKFNCTKGWVYILQPTPELWTTTLPHRTQILYAPDIAMITFQLELKPGSVVCESGTGSGSLSHAIIRTVAPTGHLHTVEFNQDRYEKAGVEFENHGLSKNVTIYHRDVINDGFPVENAADAVFLDIPRPDEALPQAAKALKSSGGRICSFSPCIEQTQRFCALLRRPGSGFRDVETIEIVRKSHNVKRVNIPVADIGLGNPEVKQHVLSDKGPLNYAYETGDDLAIGHVIVRTNQEAGKPCKPPKRQKVENVDSQESNSEASGNVQQKKGPEDKGYTAPSATKFGYSFRTCIAPKEIYGHTGYLTFASYCPEVCLDLDWCQ
;
A
#
# COMPACT_ATOMS: atom_id res chain seq x y z
N MET A 1 -6.99 -23.43 0.22
CA MET A 1 -5.57 -23.57 0.66
C MET A 1 -4.70 -22.54 -0.05
N GLY A 2 -3.49 -22.25 0.46
CA GLY A 2 -2.49 -21.46 -0.28
C GLY A 2 -1.51 -20.59 0.51
N PHE A 3 -1.73 -20.35 1.81
CA PHE A 3 -0.87 -19.46 2.63
C PHE A 3 0.23 -20.20 3.42
N ASP A 4 0.05 -21.49 3.67
CA ASP A 4 0.90 -22.33 4.54
C ASP A 4 2.06 -23.00 3.80
N THR A 5 1.91 -23.23 2.48
CA THR A 5 2.82 -24.02 1.66
C THR A 5 3.00 -23.40 0.28
N SER A 6 4.25 -23.22 -0.16
CA SER A 6 4.55 -22.80 -1.55
C SER A 6 4.26 -23.93 -2.53
N ARG A 7 3.50 -23.65 -3.59
CA ARG A 7 3.22 -24.61 -4.68
C ARG A 7 3.66 -24.06 -6.02
N SER A 8 4.15 -24.93 -6.90
CA SER A 8 4.53 -24.54 -8.26
C SER A 8 3.30 -24.28 -9.15
N ASN A 9 2.25 -25.10 -9.01
CA ASN A 9 1.09 -25.09 -9.91
C ASN A 9 -0.22 -24.94 -9.12
N VAL A 10 -1.19 -24.27 -9.74
CA VAL A 10 -2.55 -24.05 -9.23
C VAL A 10 -3.35 -25.35 -9.19
N ALA A 11 -4.06 -25.61 -8.09
CA ALA A 11 -5.04 -26.70 -7.97
C ALA A 11 -6.48 -26.18 -7.75
N TYR A 12 -7.47 -27.07 -7.85
CA TYR A 12 -8.83 -26.76 -7.40
C TYR A 12 -8.87 -26.51 -5.88
N ASN A 13 -9.74 -25.60 -5.44
CA ASN A 13 -9.89 -25.10 -4.08
C ASN A 13 -8.67 -24.33 -3.52
N ASP A 14 -7.71 -23.98 -4.38
CA ASP A 14 -6.70 -22.98 -4.05
C ASP A 14 -7.29 -21.57 -4.20
N LEU A 15 -6.91 -20.69 -3.27
CA LEU A 15 -7.08 -19.26 -3.44
C LEU A 15 -5.92 -18.76 -4.31
N VAL A 16 -6.20 -17.96 -5.33
CA VAL A 16 -5.19 -17.31 -6.17
C VAL A 16 -5.42 -15.80 -6.23
N ILE A 17 -4.35 -15.03 -6.35
CA ILE A 17 -4.42 -13.58 -6.52
C ILE A 17 -4.20 -13.25 -8.00
N VAL A 18 -5.27 -12.80 -8.67
CA VAL A 18 -5.23 -12.38 -10.07
C VAL A 18 -4.71 -10.96 -10.15
N PHE A 19 -3.47 -10.79 -10.59
CA PHE A 19 -2.84 -9.48 -10.77
C PHE A 19 -3.15 -8.90 -12.15
N MET A 20 -3.84 -7.75 -12.15
CA MET A 20 -4.29 -7.02 -13.34
C MET A 20 -3.69 -5.60 -13.44
N GLY A 21 -2.68 -5.29 -12.62
CA GLY A 21 -2.05 -3.98 -12.47
C GLY A 21 -1.81 -3.62 -11.01
N HIS A 22 -0.97 -2.61 -10.76
CA HIS A 22 -0.57 -2.20 -9.40
C HIS A 22 -1.76 -1.92 -8.47
N ASP A 23 -2.77 -1.20 -8.96
CA ASP A 23 -3.97 -0.82 -8.20
C ASP A 23 -5.18 -1.72 -8.54
N SER A 24 -4.93 -2.93 -9.07
CA SER A 24 -5.98 -3.79 -9.61
C SER A 24 -5.59 -5.27 -9.46
N MET A 25 -5.99 -5.83 -8.32
CA MET A 25 -5.84 -7.25 -7.99
C MET A 25 -7.19 -7.81 -7.54
N LEU A 26 -7.42 -9.11 -7.73
CA LEU A 26 -8.65 -9.80 -7.34
C LEU A 26 -8.33 -11.16 -6.72
N PRO A 27 -8.86 -11.51 -5.53
CA PRO A 27 -8.76 -12.86 -5.00
C PRO A 27 -9.80 -13.76 -5.66
N VAL A 28 -9.40 -14.95 -6.09
CA VAL A 28 -10.27 -15.92 -6.77
C VAL A 28 -10.04 -17.31 -6.20
N THR A 29 -11.10 -17.97 -5.73
CA THR A 29 -11.06 -19.40 -5.37
C THR A 29 -11.29 -20.23 -6.62
N VAL A 30 -10.33 -21.08 -6.98
CA VAL A 30 -10.37 -21.87 -8.23
C VAL A 30 -11.31 -23.06 -8.05
N LYS A 31 -12.43 -23.08 -8.80
CA LYS A 31 -13.46 -24.12 -8.70
C LYS A 31 -13.80 -24.72 -10.06
N GLN A 32 -14.20 -25.99 -10.06
CA GLN A 32 -14.50 -26.69 -11.31
C GLN A 32 -15.72 -26.10 -12.03
N GLY A 33 -15.56 -25.79 -13.32
CA GLY A 33 -16.61 -25.25 -14.18
C GLY A 33 -16.90 -23.75 -14.01
N GLU A 34 -16.35 -23.08 -12.99
CA GLU A 34 -16.56 -21.64 -12.78
C GLU A 34 -15.72 -20.77 -13.74
N ILE A 35 -16.22 -19.54 -13.95
CA ILE A 35 -15.61 -18.53 -14.81
C ILE A 35 -15.63 -17.18 -14.07
N THR A 36 -14.47 -16.61 -13.80
CA THR A 36 -14.35 -15.25 -13.26
C THR A 36 -14.19 -14.25 -14.41
N GLN A 37 -15.01 -13.20 -14.45
CA GLN A 37 -14.87 -12.13 -15.44
C GLN A 37 -13.85 -11.08 -14.97
N THR A 38 -12.98 -10.66 -15.88
CA THR A 38 -12.01 -9.58 -15.65
C THR A 38 -12.08 -8.54 -16.76
N LYS A 39 -11.49 -7.35 -16.54
CA LYS A 39 -11.33 -6.32 -17.58
C LYS A 39 -10.54 -6.80 -18.81
N PHE A 40 -9.76 -7.88 -18.68
CA PHE A 40 -8.98 -8.50 -19.76
C PHE A 40 -9.67 -9.74 -20.38
N GLY A 41 -10.89 -10.09 -19.95
CA GLY A 41 -11.66 -11.23 -20.44
C GLY A 41 -11.98 -12.27 -19.37
N ALA A 42 -12.58 -13.38 -19.81
CA ALA A 42 -12.99 -14.48 -18.94
C ALA A 42 -11.80 -15.34 -18.50
N LEU A 43 -11.67 -15.57 -17.20
CA LEU A 43 -10.79 -16.57 -16.59
C LEU A 43 -11.60 -17.83 -16.31
N LYS A 44 -11.46 -18.86 -17.16
CA LYS A 44 -12.07 -20.17 -16.91
C LYS A 44 -11.20 -20.93 -15.90
N HIS A 45 -11.77 -21.35 -14.78
CA HIS A 45 -11.00 -21.97 -13.71
C HIS A 45 -10.39 -23.32 -14.11
N ASN A 46 -11.05 -24.07 -14.99
CA ASN A 46 -10.52 -25.32 -15.55
C ASN A 46 -9.20 -25.12 -16.34
N GLU A 47 -8.96 -23.93 -16.89
CA GLU A 47 -7.73 -23.58 -17.62
C GLU A 47 -6.65 -23.02 -16.68
N LEU A 48 -7.01 -22.60 -15.45
CA LEU A 48 -6.07 -22.19 -14.41
C LEU A 48 -5.40 -23.40 -13.74
N VAL A 49 -6.09 -24.53 -13.59
CA VAL A 49 -5.53 -25.71 -12.92
C VAL A 49 -4.34 -26.27 -13.70
N GLY A 50 -3.23 -26.50 -13.01
CA GLY A 50 -1.95 -26.88 -13.60
C GLY A 50 -1.12 -25.71 -14.13
N HIS A 51 -1.67 -24.49 -14.23
CA HIS A 51 -0.89 -23.28 -14.56
C HIS A 51 0.10 -22.95 -13.44
N GLU A 52 1.26 -22.42 -13.81
CA GLU A 52 2.36 -22.13 -12.88
C GLU A 52 2.15 -20.77 -12.18
N PHE A 53 2.32 -20.74 -10.86
CA PHE A 53 2.23 -19.50 -10.09
C PHE A 53 3.32 -18.50 -10.50
N GLY A 54 2.95 -17.23 -10.66
CA GLY A 54 3.81 -16.18 -11.18
C GLY A 54 3.88 -16.11 -12.71
N ALA A 55 3.43 -17.15 -13.44
CA ALA A 55 3.42 -17.14 -14.88
C ALA A 55 2.31 -16.25 -15.46
N LYS A 56 2.49 -15.84 -16.71
CA LYS A 56 1.52 -15.06 -17.47
C LYS A 56 0.36 -15.96 -17.91
N PHE A 57 -0.87 -15.55 -17.63
CA PHE A 57 -2.09 -16.19 -18.13
C PHE A 57 -2.73 -15.32 -19.21
N ASN A 58 -3.03 -15.88 -20.37
CA ASN A 58 -3.62 -15.13 -21.49
C ASN A 58 -5.16 -15.18 -21.43
N CYS A 59 -5.79 -14.02 -21.58
CA CYS A 59 -7.24 -13.84 -21.55
C CYS A 59 -7.73 -13.38 -22.93
N THR A 60 -9.04 -13.45 -23.19
CA THR A 60 -9.64 -13.11 -24.50
C THR A 60 -9.31 -11.69 -25.00
N LYS A 61 -9.07 -10.73 -24.10
CA LYS A 61 -8.79 -9.31 -24.41
C LYS A 61 -7.49 -8.80 -23.77
N GLY A 62 -6.57 -9.70 -23.38
CA GLY A 62 -5.33 -9.30 -22.70
C GLY A 62 -4.66 -10.43 -21.95
N TRP A 63 -4.11 -10.14 -20.78
CA TRP A 63 -3.43 -11.11 -19.94
C TRP A 63 -3.40 -10.65 -18.48
N VAL A 64 -3.16 -11.59 -17.58
CA VAL A 64 -2.99 -11.38 -16.12
C VAL A 64 -1.78 -12.19 -15.63
N TYR A 65 -1.36 -11.95 -14.39
CA TYR A 65 -0.51 -12.91 -13.65
C TYR A 65 -1.34 -13.59 -12.57
N ILE A 66 -1.10 -14.89 -12.36
CA ILE A 66 -1.74 -15.67 -11.31
C ILE A 66 -0.73 -15.84 -10.18
N LEU A 67 -0.92 -15.13 -9.07
CA LEU A 67 0.02 -15.11 -7.95
C LEU A 67 -0.46 -16.01 -6.82
N GLN A 68 0.49 -16.65 -6.13
CA GLN A 68 0.19 -17.35 -4.89
C GLN A 68 -0.22 -16.32 -3.82
N PRO A 69 -1.26 -16.57 -3.00
CA PRO A 69 -1.65 -15.67 -1.94
C PRO A 69 -0.55 -15.58 -0.86
N THR A 70 -0.25 -14.36 -0.46
CA THR A 70 0.52 -14.02 0.74
C THR A 70 -0.29 -13.07 1.61
N PRO A 71 0.00 -12.95 2.93
CA PRO A 71 -0.67 -11.98 3.78
C PRO A 71 -0.64 -10.55 3.24
N GLU A 72 0.44 -10.11 2.60
CA GLU A 72 0.56 -8.76 2.01
C GLU A 72 -0.36 -8.56 0.80
N LEU A 73 -0.44 -9.57 -0.07
CA LEU A 73 -1.38 -9.54 -1.21
C LEU A 73 -2.83 -9.62 -0.69
N TRP A 74 -3.09 -10.51 0.27
CA TRP A 74 -4.41 -10.65 0.90
C TRP A 74 -4.88 -9.35 1.55
N THR A 75 -4.05 -8.69 2.35
CA THR A 75 -4.28 -7.35 2.93
C THR A 75 -4.71 -6.32 1.88
N THR A 76 -4.22 -6.45 0.63
CA THR A 76 -4.53 -5.53 -0.48
C THR A 76 -5.81 -5.92 -1.23
N THR A 77 -6.28 -7.16 -1.11
CA THR A 77 -7.38 -7.73 -1.90
C THR A 77 -8.61 -8.19 -1.12
N LEU A 78 -8.50 -8.29 0.20
CA LEU A 78 -9.52 -8.90 1.05
C LEU A 78 -10.85 -8.13 1.00
N PRO A 79 -12.00 -8.81 1.20
CA PRO A 79 -13.27 -8.12 1.31
C PRO A 79 -13.35 -7.34 2.63
N HIS A 80 -13.15 -6.03 2.57
CA HIS A 80 -13.18 -5.14 3.73
C HIS A 80 -14.54 -5.22 4.46
N ARG A 81 -14.50 -5.68 5.72
CA ARG A 81 -15.64 -5.69 6.66
C ARG A 81 -15.50 -4.60 7.74
N THR A 82 -14.27 -4.14 7.93
CA THR A 82 -13.82 -3.15 8.91
C THR A 82 -12.73 -2.28 8.29
N GLN A 83 -12.32 -1.24 9.00
CA GLN A 83 -10.97 -0.71 8.82
C GLN A 83 -9.94 -1.83 9.09
N ILE A 84 -8.79 -1.79 8.41
CA ILE A 84 -7.73 -2.80 8.54
C ILE A 84 -6.36 -2.15 8.67
N LEU A 85 -5.45 -2.84 9.35
CA LEU A 85 -4.03 -2.54 9.32
C LEU A 85 -3.42 -2.98 7.98
N TYR A 86 -2.44 -2.22 7.51
CA TYR A 86 -1.70 -2.48 6.29
C TYR A 86 -0.27 -2.95 6.58
N ALA A 87 0.42 -3.44 5.55
CA ALA A 87 1.76 -4.01 5.66
C ALA A 87 2.80 -3.21 6.49
N PRO A 88 2.86 -1.86 6.47
CA PRO A 88 3.81 -1.11 7.30
C PRO A 88 3.57 -1.30 8.81
N ASP A 89 2.32 -1.17 9.24
CA ASP A 89 1.92 -1.33 10.64
C ASP A 89 2.07 -2.80 11.05
N ILE A 90 1.56 -3.71 10.23
CA ILE A 90 1.67 -5.16 10.45
C ILE A 90 3.13 -5.60 10.60
N ALA A 91 4.05 -5.11 9.77
CA ALA A 91 5.46 -5.45 9.85
C ALA A 91 6.09 -4.96 11.17
N MET A 92 5.77 -3.74 11.60
CA MET A 92 6.27 -3.21 12.86
C MET A 92 5.65 -3.90 14.07
N ILE A 93 4.34 -4.19 14.07
CA ILE A 93 3.66 -4.97 15.10
C ILE A 93 4.33 -6.34 15.24
N THR A 94 4.52 -7.04 14.12
CA THR A 94 5.14 -8.38 14.08
C THR A 94 6.56 -8.34 14.68
N PHE A 95 7.35 -7.31 14.35
CA PHE A 95 8.71 -7.14 14.85
C PHE A 95 8.75 -6.76 16.34
N GLN A 96 7.99 -5.74 16.75
CA GLN A 96 7.99 -5.21 18.13
C GLN A 96 7.24 -6.08 19.15
N LEU A 97 6.38 -7.00 18.70
CA LEU A 97 5.83 -8.09 19.52
C LEU A 97 6.73 -9.33 19.54
N GLU A 98 7.89 -9.30 18.88
CA GLU A 98 8.87 -10.40 18.85
C GLU A 98 8.31 -11.72 18.30
N LEU A 99 7.35 -11.63 17.37
CA LEU A 99 6.65 -12.80 16.82
C LEU A 99 7.59 -13.68 16.00
N LYS A 100 7.55 -14.98 16.27
CA LYS A 100 8.41 -16.00 15.64
C LYS A 100 7.70 -17.36 15.61
N PRO A 101 8.18 -18.34 14.84
CA PRO A 101 7.64 -19.70 14.85
C PRO A 101 7.60 -20.26 16.28
N GLY A 102 6.42 -20.72 16.71
CA GLY A 102 6.18 -21.19 18.09
C GLY A 102 5.58 -20.17 19.05
N SER A 103 5.50 -18.88 18.71
CA SER A 103 4.83 -17.88 19.56
C SER A 103 3.34 -18.17 19.70
N VAL A 104 2.82 -18.04 20.93
CA VAL A 104 1.38 -18.01 21.20
C VAL A 104 0.94 -16.55 21.28
N VAL A 105 -0.07 -16.17 20.49
CA VAL A 105 -0.50 -14.77 20.34
C VAL A 105 -1.99 -14.65 20.62
N CYS A 106 -2.36 -13.62 21.36
CA CYS A 106 -3.75 -13.23 21.58
C CYS A 106 -4.06 -11.95 20.78
N GLU A 107 -5.15 -11.95 20.01
CA GLU A 107 -5.58 -10.82 19.17
C GLU A 107 -7.03 -10.45 19.47
N SER A 108 -7.35 -9.15 19.56
CA SER A 108 -8.72 -8.67 19.50
C SER A 108 -8.75 -7.24 18.97
N GLY A 109 -9.64 -6.83 18.06
CA GLY A 109 -10.64 -7.63 17.35
C GLY A 109 -10.10 -8.32 16.10
N THR A 110 -10.66 -9.47 15.71
CA THR A 110 -10.30 -10.14 14.44
C THR A 110 -10.66 -9.30 13.20
N GLY A 111 -11.81 -8.60 13.21
CA GLY A 111 -12.21 -7.67 12.16
C GLY A 111 -12.31 -8.28 10.76
N SER A 112 -11.41 -7.86 9.86
CA SER A 112 -11.31 -8.41 8.49
C SER A 112 -10.13 -9.38 8.31
N GLY A 113 -9.46 -9.82 9.39
CA GLY A 113 -8.43 -10.85 9.35
C GLY A 113 -7.07 -10.45 8.74
N SER A 114 -6.85 -9.17 8.43
CA SER A 114 -5.62 -8.65 7.79
C SER A 114 -4.36 -8.99 8.60
N LEU A 115 -4.34 -8.57 9.88
CA LEU A 115 -3.26 -8.87 10.81
C LEU A 115 -3.19 -10.36 11.14
N SER A 116 -4.34 -11.01 11.38
CA SER A 116 -4.43 -12.44 11.69
C SER A 116 -3.66 -13.30 10.68
N HIS A 117 -3.81 -13.05 9.37
CA HIS A 117 -3.06 -13.79 8.33
C HIS A 117 -1.54 -13.62 8.44
N ALA A 118 -1.07 -12.42 8.80
CA ALA A 118 0.35 -12.14 8.97
C ALA A 118 0.91 -12.77 10.26
N ILE A 119 0.14 -12.72 11.36
CA ILE A 119 0.49 -13.42 12.62
C ILE A 119 0.59 -14.92 12.35
N ILE A 120 -0.45 -15.54 11.78
CA ILE A 120 -0.51 -16.99 11.54
C ILE A 120 0.70 -17.47 10.75
N ARG A 121 1.04 -16.80 9.64
CA ARG A 121 2.25 -17.09 8.85
C ARG A 121 3.52 -17.04 9.72
N THR A 122 3.62 -16.06 10.60
CA THR A 122 4.85 -15.79 11.38
C THR A 122 5.02 -16.79 12.52
N VAL A 123 3.92 -17.24 13.14
CA VAL A 123 3.95 -18.17 14.28
C VAL A 123 3.87 -19.64 13.88
N ALA A 124 3.37 -19.94 12.67
CA ALA A 124 3.40 -21.28 12.10
C ALA A 124 4.84 -21.84 11.99
N PRO A 125 5.01 -23.18 12.03
CA PRO A 125 3.98 -24.21 12.13
C PRO A 125 3.60 -24.60 13.57
N THR A 126 4.35 -24.17 14.58
CA THR A 126 4.22 -24.63 15.97
C THR A 126 3.56 -23.65 16.94
N GLY A 127 3.42 -22.37 16.55
CA GLY A 127 2.73 -21.35 17.33
C GLY A 127 1.24 -21.29 17.02
N HIS A 128 0.50 -20.48 17.77
CA HIS A 128 -0.97 -20.43 17.69
C HIS A 128 -1.52 -19.03 17.93
N LEU A 129 -2.54 -18.64 17.17
CA LEU A 129 -3.28 -17.40 17.33
C LEU A 129 -4.64 -17.66 18.01
N HIS A 130 -4.87 -17.07 19.17
CA HIS A 130 -6.19 -16.98 19.81
C HIS A 130 -6.78 -15.61 19.52
N THR A 131 -7.67 -15.52 18.52
CA THR A 131 -8.27 -14.25 18.08
C THR A 131 -9.73 -14.12 18.52
N VAL A 132 -10.11 -12.96 19.04
CA VAL A 132 -11.43 -12.69 19.63
C VAL A 132 -12.17 -11.65 18.82
N GLU A 133 -13.42 -11.92 18.48
CA GLU A 133 -14.33 -11.01 17.79
C GLU A 133 -15.66 -10.94 18.53
N PHE A 134 -16.13 -9.73 18.84
CA PHE A 134 -17.38 -9.52 19.59
C PHE A 134 -18.63 -9.60 18.70
N ASN A 135 -18.47 -9.50 17.38
CA ASN A 135 -19.56 -9.45 16.43
C ASN A 135 -19.75 -10.79 15.71
N GLN A 136 -20.86 -11.48 16.01
CA GLN A 136 -21.25 -12.78 15.44
C GLN A 136 -21.03 -12.87 13.92
N ASP A 137 -21.53 -11.89 13.16
CA ASP A 137 -21.40 -11.82 11.70
C ASP A 137 -19.95 -11.83 11.21
N ARG A 138 -19.04 -11.12 11.89
CA ARG A 138 -17.61 -11.11 11.56
C ARG A 138 -16.91 -12.37 12.04
N TYR A 139 -17.27 -12.86 13.23
CA TYR A 139 -16.78 -14.12 13.78
C TYR A 139 -17.02 -15.29 12.81
N GLU A 140 -18.26 -15.47 12.34
CA GLU A 140 -18.61 -16.56 11.41
C GLU A 140 -17.85 -16.43 10.09
N LYS A 141 -17.83 -15.23 9.50
CA LYS A 141 -17.16 -14.96 8.22
C LYS A 141 -15.65 -15.19 8.32
N ALA A 142 -15.01 -14.75 9.40
CA ALA A 142 -13.57 -14.96 9.62
C ALA A 142 -13.23 -16.44 9.89
N GLY A 143 -14.06 -17.17 10.63
CA GLY A 143 -13.89 -18.62 10.83
C GLY A 143 -13.91 -19.39 9.50
N VAL A 144 -14.91 -19.13 8.66
CA VAL A 144 -15.01 -19.72 7.30
C VAL A 144 -13.85 -19.29 6.41
N GLU A 145 -13.37 -18.06 6.52
CA GLU A 145 -12.20 -17.56 5.79
C GLU A 145 -10.92 -18.32 6.17
N PHE A 146 -10.63 -18.46 7.47
CA PHE A 146 -9.47 -19.22 7.97
C PHE A 146 -9.52 -20.70 7.56
N GLU A 147 -10.70 -21.33 7.57
CA GLU A 147 -10.88 -22.71 7.12
C GLU A 147 -10.60 -22.87 5.62
N ASN A 148 -11.23 -22.06 4.76
CA ASN A 148 -11.00 -22.09 3.31
C ASN A 148 -9.54 -21.81 2.93
N HIS A 149 -8.86 -20.96 3.70
CA HIS A 149 -7.46 -20.63 3.47
C HIS A 149 -6.49 -21.73 3.96
N GLY A 150 -6.96 -22.67 4.79
CA GLY A 150 -6.19 -23.77 5.35
C GLY A 150 -5.45 -23.43 6.64
N LEU A 151 -5.84 -22.35 7.31
CA LEU A 151 -5.11 -21.76 8.44
C LEU A 151 -5.51 -22.31 9.81
N SER A 152 -6.65 -23.02 9.92
CA SER A 152 -7.28 -23.46 11.18
C SER A 152 -6.39 -24.31 12.11
N LYS A 153 -5.23 -24.78 11.66
CA LYS A 153 -4.26 -25.49 12.52
C LYS A 153 -3.52 -24.56 13.49
N ASN A 154 -3.35 -23.29 13.13
CA ASN A 154 -2.55 -22.31 13.86
C ASN A 154 -3.39 -21.08 14.29
N VAL A 155 -4.72 -21.15 14.16
CA VAL A 155 -5.64 -20.13 14.67
C VAL A 155 -6.88 -20.76 15.29
N THR A 156 -7.37 -20.17 16.36
CA THR A 156 -8.72 -20.39 16.87
C THR A 156 -9.36 -19.03 17.08
N ILE A 157 -10.54 -18.85 16.47
CA ILE A 157 -11.36 -17.65 16.63
C ILE A 157 -12.44 -17.90 17.69
N TYR A 158 -12.76 -16.88 18.48
CA TYR A 158 -13.73 -16.97 19.57
C TYR A 158 -14.72 -15.79 19.51
N HIS A 159 -16.03 -16.09 19.58
CA HIS A 159 -17.07 -15.08 19.72
C HIS A 159 -17.23 -14.71 21.20
N ARG A 160 -16.58 -13.62 21.62
CA ARG A 160 -16.50 -13.17 23.04
C ARG A 160 -16.32 -11.66 23.09
N ASP A 161 -16.66 -11.05 24.22
CA ASP A 161 -16.21 -9.70 24.54
C ASP A 161 -14.89 -9.78 25.33
N VAL A 162 -13.79 -9.34 24.74
CA VAL A 162 -12.46 -9.40 25.38
C VAL A 162 -12.35 -8.52 26.64
N ILE A 163 -13.20 -7.51 26.81
CA ILE A 163 -13.19 -6.65 28.01
C ILE A 163 -13.83 -7.40 29.19
N ASN A 164 -15.02 -7.94 28.96
CA ASN A 164 -15.82 -8.61 29.99
C ASN A 164 -15.39 -10.07 30.22
N ASP A 165 -15.29 -10.86 29.14
CA ASP A 165 -15.01 -12.30 29.19
C ASP A 165 -13.51 -12.62 29.14
N GLY A 166 -12.67 -11.67 28.72
CA GLY A 166 -11.23 -11.89 28.52
C GLY A 166 -10.87 -12.82 27.36
N PHE A 167 -9.56 -13.04 27.21
CA PHE A 167 -9.01 -14.05 26.31
C PHE A 167 -9.29 -15.47 26.83
N PRO A 168 -9.41 -16.48 25.95
CA PRO A 168 -9.74 -17.85 26.32
C PRO A 168 -8.53 -18.65 26.86
N VAL A 169 -7.40 -18.00 27.10
CA VAL A 169 -6.17 -18.58 27.64
C VAL A 169 -5.62 -17.66 28.73
N GLU A 170 -5.03 -18.26 29.76
CA GLU A 170 -4.35 -17.58 30.86
C GLU A 170 -2.90 -18.09 30.96
N ASN A 171 -1.96 -17.20 31.30
CA ASN A 171 -0.55 -17.52 31.49
C ASN A 171 0.10 -18.28 30.31
N ALA A 172 -0.28 -17.93 29.07
CA ALA A 172 0.02 -18.75 27.88
C ALA A 172 0.52 -17.96 26.66
N ALA A 173 0.19 -16.67 26.53
CA ALA A 173 0.58 -15.86 25.38
C ALA A 173 1.98 -15.24 25.54
N ASP A 174 2.79 -15.31 24.48
CA ASP A 174 4.03 -14.55 24.34
C ASP A 174 3.73 -13.08 23.98
N ALA A 175 2.64 -12.85 23.24
CA ALA A 175 2.23 -11.52 22.81
C ALA A 175 0.70 -11.31 22.82
N VAL A 176 0.27 -10.07 23.10
CA VAL A 176 -1.11 -9.61 22.95
C VAL A 176 -1.19 -8.42 21.99
N PHE A 177 -2.15 -8.43 21.08
CA PHE A 177 -2.49 -7.32 20.20
C PHE A 177 -3.95 -6.84 20.42
N LEU A 178 -4.13 -5.53 20.55
CA LEU A 178 -5.43 -4.87 20.81
C LEU A 178 -5.75 -3.77 19.78
N ASP A 179 -6.62 -4.08 18.81
CA ASP A 179 -7.36 -3.14 17.95
C ASP A 179 -8.86 -3.21 18.30
N ILE A 180 -9.23 -2.47 19.35
CA ILE A 180 -10.59 -2.33 19.86
C ILE A 180 -10.83 -0.88 20.32
N PRO A 181 -12.09 -0.39 20.45
CA PRO A 181 -12.35 0.99 20.86
C PRO A 181 -11.85 1.37 22.26
N ARG A 182 -11.72 0.39 23.17
CA ARG A 182 -11.33 0.57 24.58
C ARG A 182 -10.24 -0.42 25.01
N PRO A 183 -9.00 -0.30 24.47
CA PRO A 183 -7.90 -1.20 24.81
C PRO A 183 -7.49 -1.04 26.28
N ASP A 184 -7.79 0.11 26.88
CA ASP A 184 -7.60 0.43 28.28
C ASP A 184 -8.43 -0.49 29.21
N GLU A 185 -9.66 -0.85 28.83
CA GLU A 185 -10.50 -1.73 29.64
C GLU A 185 -10.15 -3.22 29.49
N ALA A 186 -9.56 -3.62 28.35
CA ALA A 186 -9.08 -4.99 28.12
C ALA A 186 -7.70 -5.28 28.76
N LEU A 187 -6.95 -4.25 29.19
CA LEU A 187 -5.58 -4.42 29.71
C LEU A 187 -5.45 -5.44 30.86
N PRO A 188 -6.37 -5.52 31.86
CA PRO A 188 -6.29 -6.54 32.90
C PRO A 188 -6.44 -7.97 32.36
N GLN A 189 -7.23 -8.16 31.31
CA GLN A 189 -7.43 -9.48 30.68
C GLN A 189 -6.24 -9.84 29.78
N ALA A 190 -5.65 -8.85 29.10
CA ALA A 190 -4.39 -9.01 28.38
C ALA A 190 -3.24 -9.44 29.31
N ALA A 191 -3.12 -8.82 30.49
CA ALA A 191 -2.13 -9.19 31.50
C ALA A 191 -2.28 -10.63 31.99
N LYS A 192 -3.53 -11.11 32.20
CA LYS A 192 -3.79 -12.52 32.54
C LYS A 192 -3.43 -13.50 31.43
N ALA A 193 -3.62 -13.11 30.17
CA ALA A 193 -3.35 -13.97 29.02
C ALA A 193 -1.83 -14.17 28.80
N LEU A 194 -1.03 -13.13 29.04
CA LEU A 194 0.43 -13.16 28.91
C LEU A 194 1.07 -14.12 29.93
N LYS A 195 2.19 -14.73 29.54
CA LYS A 195 2.98 -15.61 30.42
C LYS A 195 3.54 -14.84 31.62
N SER A 196 3.66 -15.52 32.76
CA SER A 196 4.27 -15.01 33.99
C SER A 196 5.77 -14.79 33.86
N SER A 197 6.43 -15.50 32.93
CA SER A 197 7.79 -15.22 32.48
C SER A 197 7.94 -13.90 31.70
N GLY A 198 6.83 -13.19 31.44
CA GLY A 198 6.76 -11.98 30.65
C GLY A 198 6.31 -12.22 29.20
N GLY A 199 6.12 -11.10 28.48
CA GLY A 199 5.69 -11.07 27.08
C GLY A 199 5.53 -9.63 26.57
N ARG A 200 5.07 -9.44 25.34
CA ARG A 200 4.89 -8.11 24.72
C ARG A 200 3.41 -7.78 24.52
N ILE A 201 3.02 -6.52 24.68
CA ILE A 201 1.68 -6.03 24.31
C ILE A 201 1.81 -4.90 23.29
N CYS A 202 0.86 -4.86 22.35
CA CYS A 202 0.67 -3.74 21.43
C CYS A 202 -0.81 -3.39 21.39
N SER A 203 -1.13 -2.10 21.38
CA SER A 203 -2.46 -1.62 21.01
C SER A 203 -2.36 -0.65 19.83
N PHE A 204 -3.29 -0.80 18.89
CA PHE A 204 -3.58 0.21 17.88
C PHE A 204 -4.70 1.14 18.37
N SER A 205 -4.57 2.44 18.12
CA SER A 205 -5.61 3.44 18.43
C SER A 205 -5.55 4.62 17.46
N PRO A 206 -6.66 4.97 16.78
CA PRO A 206 -6.68 6.12 15.86
C PRO A 206 -6.63 7.46 16.60
N CYS A 207 -7.24 7.57 17.79
CA CYS A 207 -7.34 8.82 18.53
C CYS A 207 -6.30 8.90 19.66
N ILE A 208 -5.65 10.06 19.81
CA ILE A 208 -4.57 10.25 20.80
C ILE A 208 -5.08 10.13 22.25
N GLU A 209 -6.34 10.39 22.51
CA GLU A 209 -6.99 10.26 23.81
C GLU A 209 -7.11 8.79 24.27
N GLN A 210 -7.26 7.86 23.32
CA GLN A 210 -7.26 6.42 23.61
C GLN A 210 -5.84 5.98 24.00
N THR A 211 -4.86 6.37 23.19
CA THR A 211 -3.42 6.19 23.42
C THR A 211 -2.99 6.72 24.78
N GLN A 212 -3.42 7.94 25.16
CA GLN A 212 -3.13 8.57 26.45
C GLN A 212 -3.68 7.73 27.62
N ARG A 213 -4.93 7.26 27.53
CA ARG A 213 -5.54 6.41 28.58
C ARG A 213 -4.81 5.08 28.71
N PHE A 214 -4.52 4.42 27.59
CA PHE A 214 -3.81 3.14 27.57
C PHE A 214 -2.39 3.27 28.16
N CYS A 215 -1.62 4.27 27.72
CA CYS A 215 -0.31 4.61 28.30
C CYS A 215 -0.38 4.92 29.80
N ALA A 216 -1.41 5.66 30.24
CA ALA A 216 -1.60 5.98 31.65
C ALA A 216 -1.87 4.74 32.50
N LEU A 217 -2.61 3.74 31.99
CA LEU A 217 -2.82 2.46 32.67
C LEU A 217 -1.54 1.61 32.72
N LEU A 218 -0.85 1.46 31.58
CA LEU A 218 0.40 0.71 31.49
C LEU A 218 1.46 1.23 32.49
N ARG A 219 1.54 2.55 32.69
CA ARG A 219 2.49 3.19 33.60
C ARG A 219 2.03 3.23 35.07
N ARG A 220 0.86 2.70 35.44
CA ARG A 220 0.43 2.68 36.86
C ARG A 220 1.34 1.76 37.68
N PRO A 221 1.67 2.12 38.94
CA PRO A 221 2.25 1.18 39.89
C PRO A 221 1.39 -0.09 40.00
N GLY A 222 2.04 -1.26 40.03
CA GLY A 222 1.37 -2.56 40.06
C GLY A 222 0.79 -3.07 38.73
N SER A 223 0.93 -2.35 37.61
CA SER A 223 0.45 -2.82 36.29
C SER A 223 1.18 -4.06 35.75
N GLY A 224 2.43 -4.28 36.19
CA GLY A 224 3.35 -5.26 35.63
C GLY A 224 3.96 -4.84 34.27
N PHE A 225 3.59 -3.70 33.69
CA PHE A 225 4.11 -3.25 32.39
C PHE A 225 5.26 -2.24 32.53
N ARG A 226 6.20 -2.31 31.57
CA ARG A 226 7.42 -1.49 31.44
C ARG A 226 7.64 -1.15 29.96
N ASP A 227 8.65 -0.33 29.67
CA ASP A 227 9.08 -0.06 28.28
C ASP A 227 7.93 0.46 27.38
N VAL A 228 7.19 1.47 27.87
CA VAL A 228 5.98 1.97 27.20
C VAL A 228 6.33 2.99 26.12
N GLU A 229 6.39 2.52 24.87
CA GLU A 229 6.67 3.30 23.66
C GLU A 229 5.40 3.51 22.82
N THR A 230 5.24 4.69 22.21
CA THR A 230 4.17 4.96 21.23
C THR A 230 4.80 5.50 19.94
N ILE A 231 4.40 4.94 18.79
CA ILE A 231 4.88 5.34 17.46
C ILE A 231 3.73 5.51 16.46
N GLU A 232 3.99 6.23 15.37
CA GLU A 232 3.16 6.34 14.16
C GLU A 232 4.03 5.99 12.94
N ILE A 233 3.46 5.33 11.91
CA ILE A 233 4.20 4.85 10.74
C ILE A 233 3.62 5.44 9.45
N VAL A 234 4.33 6.41 8.87
CA VAL A 234 3.87 7.11 7.66
C VAL A 234 4.56 6.56 6.40
N ARG A 235 3.91 5.64 5.68
CA ARG A 235 4.39 5.13 4.39
C ARG A 235 4.32 6.19 3.29
N LYS A 236 5.43 6.41 2.56
CA LYS A 236 5.49 7.29 1.38
C LYS A 236 5.96 6.53 0.13
N SER A 237 5.04 6.18 -0.75
CA SER A 237 5.35 5.59 -2.07
C SER A 237 5.84 6.66 -3.05
N HIS A 238 6.78 6.33 -3.93
CA HIS A 238 7.35 7.25 -4.92
C HIS A 238 7.26 6.66 -6.33
N ASN A 239 6.85 7.48 -7.30
CA ASN A 239 6.79 7.09 -8.71
C ASN A 239 8.05 7.54 -9.44
N VAL A 240 8.78 6.61 -10.05
CA VAL A 240 9.91 6.95 -10.93
C VAL A 240 9.37 7.47 -12.27
N LYS A 241 9.58 8.76 -12.55
CA LYS A 241 9.11 9.41 -13.79
C LYS A 241 10.25 10.13 -14.50
N ARG A 242 10.18 10.21 -15.83
CA ARG A 242 11.02 11.12 -16.61
C ARG A 242 10.38 12.50 -16.57
N VAL A 243 11.13 13.49 -16.10
CA VAL A 243 10.74 14.91 -16.13
C VAL A 243 11.52 15.58 -17.23
N ASN A 244 10.82 16.39 -18.03
CA ASN A 244 11.43 17.27 -19.02
C ASN A 244 11.22 18.70 -18.55
N ILE A 245 12.31 19.42 -18.30
CA ILE A 245 12.25 20.85 -17.96
C ILE A 245 12.31 21.62 -19.29
N PRO A 246 11.28 22.41 -19.66
CA PRO A 246 11.34 23.26 -20.84
C PRO A 246 12.46 24.30 -20.66
N VAL A 247 13.16 24.68 -21.74
CA VAL A 247 13.96 25.91 -21.69
C VAL A 247 12.98 27.06 -21.42
N ALA A 248 13.29 27.90 -20.43
CA ALA A 248 12.50 29.10 -20.19
C ALA A 248 12.59 30.01 -21.42
N ASP A 249 11.45 30.27 -22.07
CA ASP A 249 11.40 31.26 -23.15
C ASP A 249 11.44 32.65 -22.51
N ILE A 250 12.65 33.19 -22.42
CA ILE A 250 12.93 34.56 -21.97
C ILE A 250 12.65 35.62 -23.04
N GLY A 251 11.86 35.30 -24.07
CA GLY A 251 11.37 36.26 -25.05
C GLY A 251 12.40 36.74 -26.07
N LEU A 252 13.60 36.14 -26.12
CA LEU A 252 14.66 36.50 -27.08
C LEU A 252 14.29 36.26 -28.56
N GLY A 253 13.15 35.61 -28.83
CA GLY A 253 12.54 35.54 -30.17
C GLY A 253 11.80 36.83 -30.58
N ASN A 254 11.35 37.65 -29.63
CA ASN A 254 10.76 38.97 -29.90
C ASN A 254 11.90 40.01 -30.09
N PRO A 255 11.97 40.73 -31.23
CA PRO A 255 12.98 41.77 -31.46
C PRO A 255 13.04 42.85 -30.37
N GLU A 256 11.90 43.29 -29.83
CA GLU A 256 11.83 44.35 -28.83
C GLU A 256 12.40 43.91 -27.49
N VAL A 257 12.02 42.72 -27.03
CA VAL A 257 12.55 42.09 -25.80
C VAL A 257 14.04 41.79 -25.97
N LYS A 258 14.44 41.24 -27.11
CA LYS A 258 15.84 40.99 -27.45
C LYS A 258 16.66 42.27 -27.46
N GLN A 259 16.10 43.38 -27.95
CA GLN A 259 16.76 44.67 -27.97
C GLN A 259 16.94 45.23 -26.55
N HIS A 260 15.91 45.17 -25.69
CA HIS A 260 16.04 45.56 -24.27
C HIS A 260 17.02 44.69 -23.48
N VAL A 261 16.94 43.36 -23.61
CA VAL A 261 17.82 42.42 -22.88
C VAL A 261 19.29 42.53 -23.32
N LEU A 262 19.56 42.96 -24.57
CA LEU A 262 20.92 43.16 -25.08
C LEU A 262 21.39 44.62 -25.01
N SER A 263 20.50 45.61 -24.83
CA SER A 263 20.88 47.02 -24.68
C SER A 263 21.40 47.34 -23.29
N ASP A 264 20.88 46.65 -22.27
CA ASP A 264 21.24 46.91 -20.87
C ASP A 264 22.55 46.22 -20.46
N LYS A 265 23.64 46.77 -21.01
CA LYS A 265 25.03 46.69 -20.54
C LYS A 265 25.70 45.31 -20.51
N GLY A 266 26.11 44.86 -21.70
CA GLY A 266 27.28 44.01 -21.89
C GLY A 266 27.03 42.49 -21.81
N PRO A 267 28.05 41.67 -22.13
CA PRO A 267 27.91 40.22 -22.07
C PRO A 267 27.72 39.76 -20.63
N LEU A 268 26.59 39.09 -20.36
CA LEU A 268 26.34 38.38 -19.11
C LEU A 268 27.28 37.16 -19.00
N ASN A 269 28.47 37.39 -18.45
CA ASN A 269 29.43 36.36 -18.09
C ASN A 269 28.90 35.54 -16.89
N TYR A 270 27.93 34.65 -17.12
CA TYR A 270 27.62 33.58 -16.18
C TYR A 270 28.69 32.51 -16.24
N ALA A 271 29.78 32.73 -15.50
CA ALA A 271 30.64 31.65 -15.06
C ALA A 271 29.89 30.87 -13.97
N TYR A 272 29.45 29.66 -14.30
CA TYR A 272 29.15 28.66 -13.29
C TYR A 272 30.46 27.94 -12.97
N GLU A 273 30.85 27.97 -11.69
CA GLU A 273 31.87 27.04 -11.21
C GLU A 273 31.33 25.62 -11.43
N THR A 274 31.95 24.88 -12.33
CA THR A 274 31.77 23.44 -12.42
C THR A 274 32.42 22.84 -11.19
N GLY A 275 31.65 22.71 -10.11
CA GLY A 275 31.93 21.72 -9.08
C GLY A 275 32.11 20.36 -9.77
N ASP A 276 33.13 19.62 -9.34
CA ASP A 276 33.73 18.54 -10.13
C ASP A 276 32.75 17.44 -10.57
N ASP A 277 33.17 16.71 -11.61
CA ASP A 277 32.51 15.55 -12.22
C ASP A 277 31.24 15.82 -13.07
N LEU A 278 31.41 16.38 -14.27
CA LEU A 278 30.72 15.91 -15.49
C LEU A 278 31.45 16.37 -16.77
N ALA A 279 31.60 15.45 -17.74
CA ALA A 279 32.59 15.57 -18.82
C ALA A 279 32.32 16.70 -19.84
N ILE A 280 33.42 17.27 -20.36
CA ILE A 280 33.45 18.37 -21.35
C ILE A 280 32.79 17.94 -22.67
N GLY A 281 31.60 18.45 -22.94
CA GLY A 281 30.96 18.40 -24.25
C GLY A 281 31.09 19.74 -24.99
N HIS A 282 31.92 19.81 -26.02
CA HIS A 282 32.00 21.02 -26.87
C HIS A 282 30.67 21.28 -27.61
N VAL A 283 30.00 22.37 -27.26
CA VAL A 283 28.80 22.84 -27.99
C VAL A 283 29.24 23.58 -29.26
N ILE A 284 29.20 22.89 -30.40
CA ILE A 284 29.40 23.53 -31.71
C ILE A 284 28.09 24.25 -32.11
N VAL A 285 28.06 25.57 -31.96
CA VAL A 285 26.96 26.41 -32.47
C VAL A 285 27.10 26.54 -33.99
N ARG A 286 26.38 25.70 -34.74
CA ARG A 286 26.22 25.90 -36.20
C ARG A 286 25.11 26.91 -36.47
N THR A 287 25.42 27.95 -37.25
CA THR A 287 24.43 28.88 -37.80
C THR A 287 23.67 28.23 -38.97
N ASN A 288 22.45 28.70 -39.25
CA ASN A 288 21.42 28.01 -40.04
C ASN A 288 21.69 27.82 -41.56
N GLN A 289 22.92 27.94 -42.06
CA GLN A 289 23.20 27.85 -43.51
C GLN A 289 23.69 26.47 -44.00
N GLU A 290 24.00 25.50 -43.12
CA GLU A 290 24.57 24.19 -43.50
C GLU A 290 23.81 22.96 -42.96
N ALA A 291 22.47 23.00 -42.91
CA ALA A 291 21.63 21.86 -42.53
C ALA A 291 21.09 21.11 -43.76
N GLY A 292 21.88 20.16 -44.29
CA GLY A 292 21.46 19.28 -45.37
C GLY A 292 20.30 18.34 -45.00
N LYS A 293 19.41 18.09 -45.98
CA LYS A 293 18.25 17.17 -46.04
C LYS A 293 17.99 16.24 -44.82
N PRO A 294 16.80 16.31 -44.17
CA PRO A 294 16.44 15.41 -43.09
C PRO A 294 16.18 13.96 -43.56
N CYS A 295 16.63 12.97 -42.77
CA CYS A 295 16.28 11.57 -42.96
C CYS A 295 14.77 11.33 -42.77
N LYS A 296 14.18 10.45 -43.60
CA LYS A 296 12.77 10.09 -43.50
C LYS A 296 12.53 9.09 -42.35
N PRO A 297 11.51 9.29 -41.49
CA PRO A 297 11.13 8.30 -40.48
C PRO A 297 10.45 7.06 -41.12
N PRO A 298 10.49 5.89 -40.45
CA PRO A 298 9.89 4.66 -40.97
C PRO A 298 8.36 4.74 -41.01
N LYS A 299 7.75 4.10 -42.02
CA LYS A 299 6.29 4.10 -42.23
C LYS A 299 5.58 3.21 -41.18
N ARG A 300 4.63 3.79 -40.43
CA ARG A 300 3.58 3.03 -39.73
C ARG A 300 2.61 2.43 -40.77
N GLN A 301 2.33 1.14 -40.68
CA GLN A 301 1.21 0.54 -41.41
C GLN A 301 -0.11 1.01 -40.79
N LYS A 302 -1.11 1.31 -41.64
CA LYS A 302 -2.50 1.50 -41.21
C LYS A 302 -3.11 0.13 -40.94
N VAL A 303 -3.88 0.02 -39.86
CA VAL A 303 -4.95 -0.96 -39.73
C VAL A 303 -6.24 -0.20 -40.02
N GLU A 304 -7.02 -0.69 -40.98
CA GLU A 304 -8.32 -0.14 -41.31
C GLU A 304 -9.37 -0.64 -40.32
N ASN A 305 -10.39 0.17 -40.05
CA ASN A 305 -11.65 -0.29 -39.48
C ASN A 305 -12.80 0.48 -40.13
N VAL A 306 -13.92 -0.22 -40.30
CA VAL A 306 -15.06 0.13 -41.15
C VAL A 306 -16.16 0.78 -40.30
N ASP A 307 -16.98 1.64 -40.93
CA ASP A 307 -18.11 2.37 -40.33
C ASP A 307 -19.24 1.46 -39.83
N SER A 308 -19.94 1.91 -38.76
CA SER A 308 -21.40 1.74 -38.61
C SER A 308 -22.01 2.68 -37.53
N GLN A 309 -22.55 3.82 -38.00
CA GLN A 309 -23.80 4.53 -37.66
C GLN A 309 -24.53 4.47 -36.28
N GLU A 310 -25.33 5.54 -36.06
CA GLU A 310 -26.49 5.72 -35.14
C GLU A 310 -26.23 5.89 -33.62
N SER A 311 -27.00 6.67 -32.85
CA SER A 311 -28.00 7.74 -33.14
C SER A 311 -28.35 8.52 -31.84
N ASN A 312 -28.70 9.82 -31.93
CA ASN A 312 -29.46 10.66 -30.96
C ASN A 312 -29.03 10.65 -29.45
N SER A 313 -29.36 11.57 -28.55
CA SER A 313 -29.73 13.00 -28.54
C SER A 313 -29.17 13.58 -27.19
N GLU A 314 -29.40 14.79 -26.68
CA GLU A 314 -30.36 15.86 -27.00
C GLU A 314 -29.85 17.28 -26.57
N ALA A 315 -30.78 18.15 -26.21
CA ALA A 315 -30.67 19.59 -25.96
C ALA A 315 -29.96 20.03 -24.66
N SER A 316 -29.35 21.23 -24.70
CA SER A 316 -29.83 22.40 -23.92
C SER A 316 -29.09 23.71 -24.21
N GLY A 317 -29.83 24.83 -24.23
CA GLY A 317 -29.33 26.14 -23.77
C GLY A 317 -28.54 27.01 -24.75
N ASN A 318 -29.24 27.81 -25.56
CA ASN A 318 -28.62 28.88 -26.35
C ASN A 318 -28.69 30.22 -25.58
N VAL A 319 -27.55 30.79 -25.16
CA VAL A 319 -27.47 32.17 -24.63
C VAL A 319 -26.34 32.91 -25.32
N GLN A 320 -26.69 33.99 -26.02
CA GLN A 320 -25.74 34.83 -26.74
C GLN A 320 -24.94 35.72 -25.79
N GLN A 321 -23.61 35.68 -25.88
CA GLN A 321 -22.76 36.79 -25.45
C GLN A 321 -21.86 37.28 -26.58
N LYS A 322 -21.58 38.59 -26.54
CA LYS A 322 -21.14 39.43 -27.66
C LYS A 322 -19.79 38.99 -28.24
N LYS A 323 -19.65 39.06 -29.57
CA LYS A 323 -18.34 38.98 -30.24
C LYS A 323 -17.43 40.11 -29.74
N GLY A 324 -16.34 39.77 -29.08
CA GLY A 324 -15.17 40.65 -28.95
C GLY A 324 -14.42 40.78 -30.28
N PRO A 325 -13.45 41.71 -30.38
CA PRO A 325 -12.63 41.85 -31.58
C PRO A 325 -11.84 40.57 -31.88
N GLU A 326 -11.58 40.32 -33.15
CA GLU A 326 -10.85 39.13 -33.62
C GLU A 326 -9.42 39.11 -33.07
N ASP A 327 -9.19 38.26 -32.06
CA ASP A 327 -7.85 38.06 -31.52
C ASP A 327 -7.01 37.29 -32.54
N LYS A 328 -5.87 37.86 -32.93
CA LYS A 328 -5.05 37.37 -34.04
C LYS A 328 -4.27 36.14 -33.60
N GLY A 329 -4.93 34.99 -33.72
CA GLY A 329 -4.34 33.65 -33.81
C GLY A 329 -3.10 33.43 -32.95
N TYR A 330 -3.30 33.11 -31.66
CA TYR A 330 -2.25 32.48 -30.87
C TYR A 330 -1.89 31.12 -31.50
N THR A 331 -0.91 31.14 -32.39
CA THR A 331 -0.40 29.95 -33.06
C THR A 331 0.49 29.26 -32.04
N ALA A 332 0.03 28.13 -31.49
CA ALA A 332 0.73 27.46 -30.40
C ALA A 332 2.22 27.25 -30.76
N PRO A 333 3.17 27.68 -29.91
CA PRO A 333 4.58 27.70 -30.29
C PRO A 333 5.08 26.30 -30.65
N SER A 334 5.67 26.22 -31.84
CA SER A 334 6.24 25.00 -32.42
C SER A 334 7.17 24.28 -31.43
N ALA A 335 6.78 23.06 -31.04
CA ALA A 335 7.61 22.06 -30.37
C ALA A 335 8.60 22.62 -29.34
N THR A 336 8.11 22.83 -28.10
CA THR A 336 8.89 23.30 -26.95
C THR A 336 10.23 22.58 -26.86
N LYS A 337 11.34 23.30 -27.07
CA LYS A 337 12.68 22.75 -26.86
C LYS A 337 12.85 22.47 -25.36
N PHE A 338 12.83 21.20 -24.98
CA PHE A 338 13.18 20.78 -23.62
C PHE A 338 14.67 21.01 -23.39
N GLY A 339 15.02 21.70 -22.31
CA GLY A 339 16.42 22.01 -21.98
C GLY A 339 17.12 20.81 -21.37
N TYR A 340 16.43 20.12 -20.45
CA TYR A 340 16.95 18.96 -19.74
C TYR A 340 15.88 17.88 -19.58
N SER A 341 16.30 16.61 -19.65
CA SER A 341 15.42 15.46 -19.41
C SER A 341 16.13 14.41 -18.56
N PHE A 342 15.61 14.17 -17.35
CA PHE A 342 16.18 13.21 -16.39
C PHE A 342 15.08 12.36 -15.76
N ARG A 343 15.48 11.23 -15.15
CA ARG A 343 14.59 10.41 -14.32
C ARG A 343 14.67 10.90 -12.88
N THR A 344 13.54 11.00 -12.21
CA THR A 344 13.46 11.38 -10.79
C THR A 344 12.31 10.65 -10.09
N CYS A 345 12.38 10.58 -8.77
CA CYS A 345 11.33 10.03 -7.92
C CYS A 345 10.36 11.13 -7.52
N ILE A 346 9.07 10.97 -7.86
CA ILE A 346 8.01 11.94 -7.56
C ILE A 346 6.99 11.27 -6.64
N ALA A 347 6.82 11.81 -5.43
CA ALA A 347 5.72 11.40 -4.56
C ALA A 347 4.37 11.72 -5.24
N PRO A 348 3.35 10.84 -5.14
CA PRO A 348 2.00 11.18 -5.57
C PRO A 348 1.47 12.36 -4.74
N LYS A 349 0.59 13.18 -5.32
CA LYS A 349 0.02 14.37 -4.66
C LYS A 349 -0.86 14.02 -3.45
N GLU A 350 -1.50 12.86 -3.50
CA GLU A 350 -2.33 12.31 -2.44
C GLU A 350 -1.68 11.01 -1.95
N ILE A 351 -1.63 10.85 -0.63
CA ILE A 351 -1.12 9.67 0.05
C ILE A 351 -2.21 9.23 1.02
N TYR A 352 -2.95 8.19 0.65
CA TYR A 352 -3.88 7.53 1.56
C TYR A 352 -3.08 6.67 2.54
N GLY A 353 -2.95 7.16 3.77
CA GLY A 353 -2.29 6.46 4.88
C GLY A 353 -3.32 6.00 5.92
N HIS A 354 -2.97 4.95 6.67
CA HIS A 354 -3.64 4.69 7.93
C HIS A 354 -3.08 5.68 8.96
N THR A 355 -3.92 6.52 9.54
CA THR A 355 -3.51 7.41 10.64
C THR A 355 -3.91 6.77 11.96
N GLY A 356 -2.92 6.52 12.83
CA GLY A 356 -3.16 5.96 14.15
C GLY A 356 -1.85 5.57 14.84
N TYR A 357 -1.95 5.38 16.14
CA TYR A 357 -0.82 5.16 17.03
C TYR A 357 -0.72 3.69 17.41
N LEU A 358 0.50 3.16 17.35
CA LEU A 358 0.85 1.87 17.92
C LEU A 358 1.54 2.10 19.26
N THR A 359 0.97 1.59 20.35
CA THR A 359 1.57 1.64 21.69
C THR A 359 2.03 0.27 22.11
N PHE A 360 3.32 0.13 22.37
CA PHE A 360 3.97 -1.10 22.81
C PHE A 360 4.31 -1.03 24.30
N ALA A 361 4.37 -2.20 24.95
CA ALA A 361 4.97 -2.36 26.27
C ALA A 361 5.47 -3.79 26.50
N SER A 362 6.42 -3.94 27.42
CA SER A 362 6.86 -5.24 27.95
C SER A 362 6.11 -5.57 29.23
N TYR A 363 5.61 -6.80 29.36
CA TYR A 363 5.04 -7.34 30.60
C TYR A 363 6.13 -8.05 31.41
N CYS A 364 6.33 -7.62 32.64
CA CYS A 364 7.37 -8.09 33.56
C CYS A 364 6.80 -8.18 34.99
N PRO A 365 5.95 -9.17 35.30
CA PRO A 365 5.15 -9.18 36.54
C PRO A 365 5.99 -9.38 37.81
N GLU A 366 7.09 -10.11 37.74
CA GLU A 366 7.97 -10.39 38.90
C GLU A 366 8.91 -9.22 39.23
N VAL A 367 8.94 -8.18 38.40
CA VAL A 367 9.86 -7.04 38.54
C VAL A 367 9.25 -5.97 39.46
N CYS A 368 9.00 -6.38 40.72
CA CYS A 368 8.99 -5.48 41.87
C CYS A 368 10.44 -5.10 42.17
N LEU A 369 10.97 -4.22 41.32
CA LEU A 369 12.23 -3.53 41.59
C LEU A 369 11.97 -2.48 42.67
N ASP A 370 12.33 -2.81 43.91
CA ASP A 370 12.62 -1.84 44.98
C ASP A 370 13.85 -1.01 44.55
N LEU A 371 13.66 -0.13 43.57
CA LEU A 371 14.66 0.81 43.10
C LEU A 371 14.32 2.21 43.60
N ASP A 372 14.78 2.47 44.82
CA ASP A 372 15.02 3.81 45.36
C ASP A 372 16.14 4.53 44.56
N TRP A 373 15.89 4.80 43.28
CA TRP A 373 16.84 5.47 42.37
C TRP A 373 16.47 6.94 42.07
N CYS A 374 15.88 7.60 43.08
CA CYS A 374 15.79 9.06 43.17
C CYS A 374 15.83 9.48 44.66
N GLN A 375 17.05 9.66 45.19
CA GLN A 375 17.35 10.69 46.19
C GLN A 375 18.19 11.79 45.52
#